data_AF-A0A6J4UB03-F1
#
_entry.id   AF-A0A6J4UB03-F1
#
_cell.length_a   1.000
_cell.length_b   1.000
_cell.length_c   1.000
_cell.angle_alpha   90.00
_cell.angle_beta   90.00
_cell.angle_gamma   90.00
#
_symmetry.space_group_name_H-M   'P 1'
#
loop_
_entity.id
_entity.type
_entity.pdbx_description
1 polymer ?
#
loop_
_entity_poly.entity_id
_entity_poly.type
_entity_poly.pdbx_seq_one_letter_code
_entity_poly.pdbx_strand_id
1 'polypeptide(L)'
;MTLSAGIAPGRRGGTGVIEQQVDAAWWRAVSWAREVCADPTAVYLDTETTGLGGDAEVVDIALVSADGRVLLDTLVRPQGPIPAAASRIHGIVAEDVRWAPGWDEVHAELCALLHGRAVVVYNADYDRRIVSQCCQRHRLADVAARWHCAMRQYAVFRGEGAGRRGHRWHRLEHAAVSFGAAPGGHRALGDALSCRAVVLGMAAAEA
;
A
#
# COMPACT_ATOMS: atom_id res chain seq x y z
N MET A 1 4.90 25.41 -21.97
CA MET A 1 5.23 24.20 -22.77
C MET A 1 5.13 23.02 -21.84
N THR A 2 4.00 22.33 -21.83
CA THR A 2 3.74 21.19 -20.94
C THR A 2 3.54 19.99 -21.86
N LEU A 3 4.50 19.07 -21.86
CA LEU A 3 4.41 17.82 -22.61
C LEU A 3 3.52 16.86 -21.83
N SER A 4 2.28 16.69 -22.30
CA SER A 4 1.39 15.60 -21.88
C SER A 4 1.89 14.30 -22.50
N ALA A 5 2.44 13.40 -21.67
CA ALA A 5 2.80 12.05 -22.09
C ALA A 5 1.55 11.15 -21.96
N GLY A 6 0.67 11.24 -22.96
CA GLY A 6 -0.44 10.31 -23.11
C GLY A 6 0.08 8.93 -23.50
N ILE A 7 0.05 7.97 -22.58
CA ILE A 7 0.20 6.55 -22.92
C ILE A 7 -1.18 6.07 -23.39
N ALA A 8 -1.46 6.24 -24.68
CA ALA A 8 -2.62 5.62 -25.32
C ALA A 8 -2.39 4.11 -25.48
N PRO A 9 -3.41 3.26 -25.25
CA PRO A 9 -3.31 1.85 -25.61
C PRO A 9 -3.21 1.71 -27.14
N GLY A 10 -2.18 1.00 -27.59
CA GLY A 10 -1.92 0.78 -29.01
C GLY A 10 -3.06 0.00 -29.68
N ARG A 11 -3.77 0.64 -30.62
CA ARG A 11 -4.78 -0.01 -31.46
C ARG A 11 -4.11 -1.08 -32.35
N ARG A 12 -4.42 -2.36 -32.11
CA ARG A 12 -4.27 -3.44 -33.11
C ARG A 12 -5.57 -4.21 -33.22
N GLY A 13 -6.07 -4.31 -34.45
CA GLY A 13 -7.37 -4.84 -34.79
C GLY A 13 -7.58 -6.32 -34.42
N GLY A 14 -8.73 -6.59 -33.81
CA GLY A 14 -9.33 -7.90 -33.58
C GLY A 14 -9.95 -8.01 -32.18
N THR A 15 -11.17 -8.57 -32.06
CA THR A 15 -11.83 -9.09 -30.82
C THR A 15 -12.67 -8.15 -29.92
N GLY A 16 -13.87 -7.74 -30.38
CA GLY A 16 -14.76 -6.85 -29.61
C GLY A 16 -15.27 -7.34 -28.24
N VAL A 17 -15.22 -8.64 -27.91
CA VAL A 17 -15.63 -9.15 -26.58
C VAL A 17 -14.51 -9.01 -25.53
N ILE A 18 -13.26 -9.21 -25.94
CA ILE A 18 -12.09 -9.08 -25.05
C ILE A 18 -11.86 -7.60 -24.75
N GLU A 19 -12.01 -6.74 -25.76
CA GLU A 19 -11.93 -5.27 -25.63
C GLU A 19 -12.96 -4.75 -24.61
N GLN A 20 -14.23 -5.15 -24.74
CA GLN A 20 -15.30 -4.78 -23.79
C GLN A 20 -15.04 -5.25 -22.34
N GLN A 21 -14.45 -6.43 -22.14
CA GLN A 21 -14.13 -6.95 -20.81
C GLN A 21 -12.96 -6.22 -20.14
N VAL A 22 -11.93 -5.87 -20.93
CA VAL A 22 -10.79 -5.07 -20.48
C VAL A 22 -11.26 -3.67 -20.09
N ASP A 23 -12.11 -3.04 -20.91
CA ASP A 23 -12.70 -1.73 -20.63
C ASP A 23 -13.53 -1.75 -19.33
N ALA A 24 -14.35 -2.79 -19.13
CA ALA A 24 -15.13 -2.94 -17.90
C ALA A 24 -14.25 -3.17 -16.66
N ALA A 25 -13.14 -3.91 -16.79
CA ALA A 25 -12.22 -4.15 -15.69
C ALA A 25 -11.46 -2.88 -15.30
N TRP A 26 -10.98 -2.16 -16.29
CA TRP A 26 -10.32 -0.88 -16.11
C TRP A 26 -11.24 0.12 -15.38
N TRP A 27 -12.49 0.26 -15.83
CA TRP A 27 -13.46 1.14 -15.18
C TRP A 27 -13.77 0.73 -13.74
N ARG A 28 -13.75 -0.57 -13.40
CA ARG A 28 -13.90 -0.99 -11.99
C ARG A 28 -12.75 -0.51 -11.12
N ALA A 29 -11.50 -0.57 -11.60
CA ALA A 29 -10.36 -0.07 -10.84
C ALA A 29 -10.40 1.45 -10.66
N VAL A 30 -10.78 2.18 -11.71
CA VAL A 30 -10.96 3.65 -11.66
C VAL A 30 -12.09 4.05 -10.71
N SER A 31 -13.24 3.38 -10.79
CA SER A 31 -14.37 3.64 -9.89
C SER A 31 -14.01 3.35 -8.43
N TRP A 32 -13.35 2.23 -8.16
CA TRP A 32 -12.83 1.93 -6.81
C TRP A 32 -11.90 3.03 -6.30
N ALA A 33 -10.97 3.50 -7.14
CA ALA A 33 -10.04 4.56 -6.76
C ALA A 33 -10.77 5.87 -6.44
N ARG A 34 -11.77 6.24 -7.25
CA ARG A 34 -12.63 7.41 -7.00
C ARG A 34 -13.43 7.29 -5.71
N GLU A 35 -13.99 6.13 -5.42
CA GLU A 35 -14.71 5.87 -4.16
C GLU A 35 -13.79 6.00 -2.95
N VAL A 36 -12.58 5.44 -3.02
CA VAL A 36 -11.56 5.59 -1.96
C VAL A 36 -11.18 7.05 -1.77
N CYS A 37 -10.95 7.81 -2.84
CA CYS A 37 -10.62 9.23 -2.74
C CYS A 37 -11.76 10.09 -2.19
N ALA A 38 -13.02 9.69 -2.42
CA ALA A 38 -14.20 10.38 -1.92
C ALA A 38 -14.54 10.01 -0.46
N ASP A 39 -14.03 8.90 0.06
CA ASP A 39 -14.24 8.46 1.44
C ASP A 39 -13.31 9.23 2.40
N PRO A 40 -13.82 10.18 3.22
CA PRO A 40 -12.98 10.95 4.15
C PRO A 40 -12.42 10.09 5.29
N THR A 41 -12.91 8.86 5.45
CA THR A 41 -12.42 7.91 6.45
C THR A 41 -11.28 7.04 5.92
N ALA A 42 -10.97 7.11 4.62
CA ALA A 42 -9.89 6.35 4.04
C ALA A 42 -8.54 6.77 4.62
N VAL A 43 -7.71 5.78 4.91
CA VAL A 43 -6.34 5.95 5.39
C VAL A 43 -5.42 5.02 4.61
N TYR A 44 -4.22 5.49 4.30
CA TYR A 44 -3.17 4.75 3.64
C TYR A 44 -2.17 4.29 4.69
N LEU A 45 -1.87 2.99 4.70
CA LEU A 45 -0.95 2.40 5.66
C LEU A 45 0.17 1.68 4.91
N ASP A 46 1.36 1.74 5.46
CA ASP A 46 2.51 0.93 5.03
C ASP A 46 3.35 0.54 6.25
N THR A 47 4.09 -0.57 6.13
CA THR A 47 4.98 -1.08 7.16
C THR A 47 6.35 -1.47 6.62
N GLU A 48 7.41 -1.09 7.34
CA GLU A 48 8.71 -1.73 7.20
C GLU A 48 8.88 -2.80 8.28
N THR A 49 9.61 -3.86 7.96
CA THR A 49 9.57 -5.09 8.74
C THR A 49 10.95 -5.73 8.88
N THR A 50 11.16 -6.50 9.94
CA THR A 50 12.40 -7.27 10.14
C THR A 50 12.61 -8.37 9.10
N GLY A 51 11.62 -8.67 8.26
CA GLY A 51 11.72 -9.66 7.19
C GLY A 51 10.36 -10.01 6.60
N LEU A 52 10.33 -11.01 5.72
CA LEU A 52 9.11 -11.40 5.01
C LEU A 52 8.37 -12.58 5.66
N GLY A 53 9.00 -13.24 6.63
CA GLY A 53 8.63 -14.56 7.16
C GLY A 53 7.45 -14.58 8.14
N GLY A 54 7.23 -15.76 8.74
CA GLY A 54 6.20 -15.98 9.76
C GLY A 54 6.53 -15.39 11.13
N ASP A 55 7.80 -15.04 11.33
CA ASP A 55 8.39 -14.50 12.55
C ASP A 55 8.67 -12.99 12.46
N ALA A 56 8.46 -12.38 11.30
CA ALA A 56 8.71 -10.97 11.05
C ALA A 56 7.90 -10.05 11.97
N GLU A 57 8.44 -8.87 12.22
CA GLU A 57 7.88 -7.84 13.09
C GLU A 57 7.92 -6.48 12.38
N VAL A 58 6.96 -5.61 12.68
CA VAL A 58 6.98 -4.21 12.24
C VAL A 58 8.14 -3.47 12.92
N VAL A 59 8.86 -2.65 12.16
CA VAL A 59 9.92 -1.74 12.66
C VAL A 59 9.71 -0.28 12.28
N ASP A 60 8.84 -0.01 11.30
CA ASP A 60 8.37 1.32 10.91
C ASP A 60 6.91 1.19 10.49
N ILE A 61 6.08 2.15 10.87
CA ILE A 61 4.68 2.18 10.46
C ILE A 61 4.20 3.61 10.29
N ALA A 62 3.44 3.83 9.22
CA ALA A 62 2.84 5.12 8.96
C ALA A 62 1.39 4.99 8.51
N LEU A 63 0.60 5.99 8.87
CA LEU A 63 -0.77 6.17 8.43
C LEU A 63 -0.92 7.58 7.87
N VAL A 64 -1.46 7.67 6.66
CA VAL A 64 -1.75 8.93 5.99
C VAL A 64 -3.23 8.99 5.67
N SER A 65 -3.90 10.07 6.01
CA SER A 65 -5.32 10.27 5.69
C SER A 65 -5.57 10.50 4.19
N ALA A 66 -6.83 10.44 3.77
CA ALA A 66 -7.26 10.69 2.40
C ALA A 66 -6.74 12.03 1.82
N ASP A 67 -6.66 13.08 2.64
CA ASP A 67 -6.17 14.40 2.21
C ASP A 67 -4.64 14.56 2.25
N GLY A 68 -3.91 13.54 2.73
CA GLY A 68 -2.46 13.52 2.78
C GLY A 68 -1.87 13.93 4.12
N ARG A 69 -2.67 14.23 5.16
CA ARG A 69 -2.14 14.47 6.51
C ARG A 69 -1.62 13.17 7.13
N VAL A 70 -0.45 13.25 7.75
CA VAL A 70 0.13 12.17 8.56
C VAL A 70 -0.66 12.02 9.85
N LEU A 71 -1.18 10.82 10.08
CA LEU A 71 -1.92 10.45 11.29
C LEU A 71 -1.05 9.69 12.29
N LEU A 72 -0.10 8.91 11.77
CA LEU A 72 0.91 8.19 12.52
C LEU A 72 2.17 8.08 11.65
N ASP A 73 3.34 8.25 12.25
CA ASP A 73 4.64 8.01 11.64
C ASP A 73 5.61 7.69 12.79
N THR A 74 5.89 6.41 12.99
CA THR A 74 6.73 5.97 14.11
C THR A 74 7.51 4.72 13.77
N LEU A 75 8.75 4.69 14.26
CA LEU A 75 9.48 3.45 14.42
C LEU A 75 8.82 2.58 15.49
N VAL A 76 9.07 1.28 15.42
CA VAL A 76 8.60 0.30 16.39
C VAL A 76 9.78 -0.53 16.86
N ARG A 77 9.90 -0.72 18.18
CA ARG A 77 10.94 -1.59 18.74
C ARG A 77 10.47 -3.06 18.66
N PRO A 78 11.10 -3.90 17.80
CA PRO A 78 10.77 -5.32 17.72
C PRO A 78 11.27 -6.07 18.97
N GLN A 79 10.73 -7.27 19.21
CA GLN A 79 11.26 -8.17 20.25
C GLN A 79 12.55 -8.87 19.80
N GLY A 80 12.67 -9.17 18.49
CA GLY A 80 13.84 -9.78 17.87
C GLY A 80 14.83 -8.78 17.27
N PRO A 81 15.99 -9.26 16.78
CA PRO A 81 16.95 -8.43 16.07
C PRO A 81 16.42 -7.99 14.70
N ILE A 82 16.85 -6.82 14.22
CA ILE A 82 16.65 -6.41 12.81
C ILE A 82 17.75 -7.05 11.96
N PRO A 83 17.44 -7.98 11.03
CA PRO A 83 18.45 -8.60 10.18
C PRO A 83 19.08 -7.58 9.23
N ALA A 84 20.39 -7.70 8.99
CA ALA A 84 21.12 -6.81 8.06
C ALA A 84 20.56 -6.82 6.62
N ALA A 85 19.86 -7.89 6.22
CA ALA A 85 19.17 -7.92 4.94
C ALA A 85 17.97 -6.97 4.87
N ALA A 86 17.20 -6.83 5.96
CA ALA A 86 16.11 -5.89 6.07
C ALA A 86 16.66 -4.45 6.16
N SER A 87 17.64 -4.22 7.04
CA SER A 87 18.29 -2.90 7.16
C SER A 87 18.91 -2.38 5.87
N ARG A 88 19.39 -3.26 4.97
CA ARG A 88 19.89 -2.84 3.65
C ARG A 88 18.79 -2.31 2.71
N ILE A 89 17.52 -2.66 2.97
CA ILE A 89 16.37 -2.24 2.17
C ILE A 89 15.85 -0.91 2.72
N HIS A 90 15.44 -0.90 4.00
CA HIS A 90 14.74 0.24 4.62
C HIS A 90 15.65 1.18 5.45
N GLY A 91 16.93 0.83 5.62
CA GLY A 91 17.91 1.68 6.30
C GLY A 91 17.86 1.69 7.83
N ILE A 92 16.85 1.06 8.44
CA ILE A 92 16.64 1.07 9.91
C ILE A 92 17.54 0.01 10.57
N VAL A 93 18.27 0.45 11.59
CA VAL A 93 19.15 -0.39 12.41
C VAL A 93 18.67 -0.45 13.86
N ALA A 94 19.24 -1.38 14.64
CA ALA A 94 18.86 -1.58 16.05
C ALA A 94 18.99 -0.29 16.90
N GLU A 95 19.94 0.57 16.56
CA GLU A 95 20.16 1.85 17.25
C GLU A 95 18.99 2.82 17.08
N ASP A 96 18.36 2.85 15.89
CA ASP A 96 17.25 3.76 15.59
C ASP A 96 16.01 3.42 16.41
N VAL A 97 15.79 2.13 16.67
CA VAL A 97 14.60 1.62 17.37
C VAL A 97 14.81 1.41 18.87
N ARG A 98 16.01 1.69 19.41
CA ARG A 98 16.37 1.37 20.80
C ARG A 98 15.41 1.99 21.83
N TRP A 99 14.91 3.19 21.53
CA TRP A 99 13.95 3.95 22.34
C TRP A 99 12.58 4.12 21.67
N ALA A 100 12.35 3.47 20.54
CA ALA A 100 11.05 3.48 19.90
C ALA A 100 10.01 2.77 20.79
N PRO A 101 8.71 3.13 20.65
CA PRO A 101 7.64 2.45 21.37
C PRO A 101 7.59 0.96 21.02
N GLY A 102 7.12 0.15 21.97
CA GLY A 102 6.81 -1.25 21.72
C GLY A 102 5.57 -1.41 20.85
N TRP A 103 5.37 -2.61 20.29
CA TRP A 103 4.17 -2.91 19.50
C TRP A 103 2.87 -2.75 20.30
N ASP A 104 2.88 -2.98 21.62
CA ASP A 104 1.73 -2.79 22.49
C ASP A 104 1.26 -1.34 22.58
N GLU A 105 2.19 -0.39 22.64
CA GLU A 105 1.88 1.04 22.61
C GLU A 105 1.34 1.46 21.23
N VAL A 106 2.02 1.03 20.17
CA VAL A 106 1.65 1.34 18.78
C VAL A 106 0.32 0.69 18.39
N HIS A 107 0.04 -0.52 18.89
CA HIS A 107 -1.22 -1.25 18.67
C HIS A 107 -2.44 -0.51 19.23
N ALA A 108 -2.31 0.07 20.42
CA ALA A 108 -3.40 0.82 21.05
C ALA A 108 -3.78 2.04 20.19
N GLU A 109 -2.78 2.75 19.68
CA GLU A 109 -2.96 3.89 18.78
C GLU A 109 -3.52 3.47 17.42
N LEU A 110 -3.00 2.39 16.83
CA LEU A 110 -3.51 1.80 15.59
C LEU A 110 -4.99 1.41 15.69
N CYS A 111 -5.39 0.75 16.78
CA CYS A 111 -6.78 0.38 17.00
C CYS A 111 -7.70 1.61 17.02
N ALA A 112 -7.29 2.68 17.69
CA ALA A 112 -8.04 3.93 17.74
C ALA A 112 -8.11 4.62 16.38
N LEU A 113 -6.99 4.67 15.66
CA LEU A 113 -6.91 5.32 14.35
C LEU A 113 -7.66 4.54 13.26
N LEU A 114 -7.68 3.21 13.31
CA LEU A 114 -8.22 2.38 12.24
C LEU A 114 -9.68 1.93 12.45
N HIS A 115 -10.23 2.12 13.64
CA HIS A 115 -11.60 1.71 13.94
C HIS A 115 -12.62 2.30 12.96
N GLY A 116 -13.37 1.42 12.27
CA GLY A 116 -14.40 1.82 11.31
C GLY A 116 -13.89 2.42 10.00
N ARG A 117 -12.57 2.46 9.78
CA ARG A 117 -11.96 3.09 8.59
C ARG A 117 -11.69 2.11 7.45
N ALA A 118 -11.62 2.66 6.24
CA ALA A 118 -11.09 1.98 5.08
C ALA A 118 -9.56 2.10 5.05
N VAL A 119 -8.85 0.99 5.22
CA VAL A 119 -7.38 0.95 5.23
C VAL A 119 -6.89 0.50 3.88
N VAL A 120 -6.20 1.39 3.18
CA VAL A 120 -5.68 1.15 1.84
C VAL A 120 -4.20 0.92 1.94
N VAL A 121 -3.76 -0.26 1.51
CA VAL A 121 -2.35 -0.63 1.52
C VAL A 121 -1.98 -1.10 0.13
N TYR A 122 -0.75 -0.86 -0.28
CA TYR A 122 -0.34 -1.31 -1.59
C TYR A 122 -0.40 -2.84 -1.67
N ASN A 123 0.24 -3.56 -0.74
CA ASN A 123 0.14 -5.01 -0.62
C ASN A 123 -0.59 -5.46 0.65
N ALA A 124 -1.90 -5.20 0.73
CA ALA A 124 -2.67 -5.39 1.97
C ALA A 124 -2.58 -6.78 2.61
N ASP A 125 -2.42 -7.87 1.84
CA ASP A 125 -2.28 -9.21 2.43
C ASP A 125 -0.98 -9.36 3.23
N TYR A 126 0.09 -8.68 2.78
CA TYR A 126 1.38 -8.69 3.44
C TYR A 126 1.31 -7.92 4.76
N ASP A 127 0.96 -6.63 4.70
CA ASP A 127 0.94 -5.76 5.88
C ASP A 127 -0.07 -6.26 6.91
N ARG A 128 -1.28 -6.64 6.49
CA ARG A 128 -2.30 -7.18 7.41
C ARG A 128 -1.79 -8.43 8.13
N ARG A 129 -1.07 -9.31 7.42
CA ARG A 129 -0.49 -10.51 8.02
C ARG A 129 0.58 -10.15 9.04
N ILE A 130 1.50 -9.22 8.72
CA ILE A 130 2.55 -8.80 9.65
C ILE A 130 1.93 -8.14 10.89
N VAL A 131 0.97 -7.23 10.72
CA VAL A 131 0.23 -6.61 11.83
C VAL A 131 -0.42 -7.66 12.73
N SER A 132 -1.08 -8.67 12.15
CA SER A 132 -1.67 -9.77 12.92
C SER A 132 -0.61 -10.62 13.63
N GLN A 133 0.54 -10.90 13.00
CA GLN A 133 1.64 -11.62 13.63
C GLN A 133 2.20 -10.87 14.85
N CYS A 134 2.37 -9.55 14.75
CA CYS A 134 2.76 -8.72 15.88
C CYS A 134 1.70 -8.74 17.00
N CYS A 135 0.41 -8.65 16.64
CA CYS A 135 -0.69 -8.78 17.61
C CYS A 135 -0.62 -10.12 18.36
N GLN A 136 -0.49 -11.24 17.63
CA GLN A 136 -0.40 -12.58 18.21
C GLN A 136 0.82 -12.74 19.12
N ARG A 137 1.99 -12.25 18.68
CA ARG A 137 3.24 -12.30 19.47
C ARG A 137 3.11 -11.52 20.79
N HIS A 138 2.39 -10.40 20.78
CA HIS A 138 2.13 -9.58 21.97
C HIS A 138 0.87 -10.00 22.74
N ARG A 139 0.16 -11.06 22.31
CA ARG A 139 -1.11 -11.53 22.90
C ARG A 139 -2.20 -10.45 22.91
N LEU A 140 -2.24 -9.64 21.85
CA LEU A 140 -3.22 -8.59 21.61
C LEU A 140 -4.26 -9.06 20.59
N ALA A 141 -5.44 -8.45 20.64
CA ALA A 141 -6.48 -8.69 19.63
C ALA A 141 -6.04 -8.16 18.25
N ASP A 142 -6.48 -8.81 17.19
CA ASP A 142 -6.25 -8.32 15.83
C ASP A 142 -6.87 -6.93 15.61
N VAL A 143 -6.22 -6.11 14.79
CA VAL A 143 -6.71 -4.79 14.41
C VAL A 143 -7.87 -4.93 13.42
N ALA A 144 -9.08 -4.60 13.88
CA ALA A 144 -10.29 -4.65 13.07
C ALA A 144 -10.40 -3.43 12.13
N ALA A 145 -10.29 -3.66 10.82
CA ALA A 145 -10.41 -2.63 9.80
C ALA A 145 -10.90 -3.20 8.46
N ARG A 146 -11.39 -2.32 7.57
CA ARG A 146 -11.75 -2.69 6.19
C ARG A 146 -10.54 -2.52 5.29
N TRP A 147 -9.81 -3.61 5.04
CA TRP A 147 -8.58 -3.61 4.24
C TRP A 147 -8.85 -3.62 2.73
N HIS A 148 -8.17 -2.75 1.99
CA HIS A 148 -8.17 -2.68 0.54
C HIS A 148 -6.75 -2.80 0.00
N CYS A 149 -6.59 -3.57 -1.09
CA CYS A 149 -5.29 -3.82 -1.71
C CYS A 149 -5.15 -2.99 -3.00
N ALA A 150 -4.39 -1.89 -2.94
CA ALA A 150 -4.19 -1.01 -4.09
C ALA A 150 -3.37 -1.68 -5.21
N MET A 151 -2.45 -2.60 -4.89
CA MET A 151 -1.67 -3.34 -5.90
C MET A 151 -2.56 -4.20 -6.80
N ARG A 152 -3.59 -4.85 -6.24
CA ARG A 152 -4.57 -5.63 -7.03
C ARG A 152 -5.36 -4.73 -7.97
N GLN A 153 -5.79 -3.58 -7.47
CA GLN A 153 -6.55 -2.60 -8.27
C GLN A 153 -5.68 -1.99 -9.36
N TYR A 154 -4.42 -1.72 -9.06
CA TYR A 154 -3.45 -1.22 -10.03
C TYR A 154 -3.14 -2.26 -11.12
N ALA A 155 -3.01 -3.55 -10.80
CA ALA A 155 -2.86 -4.59 -11.81
C ALA A 155 -4.06 -4.65 -12.77
N VAL A 156 -5.29 -4.53 -12.23
CA VAL A 156 -6.51 -4.43 -13.03
C VAL A 156 -6.49 -3.18 -13.92
N PHE A 157 -6.10 -2.02 -13.35
CA PHE A 157 -5.95 -0.76 -14.08
C PHE A 157 -4.92 -0.83 -15.23
N ARG A 158 -3.89 -1.66 -15.11
CA ARG A 158 -2.90 -1.87 -16.19
C ARG A 158 -3.36 -2.84 -17.27
N GLY A 159 -4.60 -3.32 -17.21
CA GLY A 159 -5.14 -4.32 -18.14
C GLY A 159 -4.56 -5.71 -17.91
N GLU A 160 -3.85 -5.93 -16.80
CA GLU A 160 -3.29 -7.22 -16.43
C GLU A 160 -4.38 -8.02 -15.71
N GLY A 161 -5.32 -8.55 -16.50
CA GLY A 161 -6.38 -9.43 -16.01
C GLY A 161 -5.86 -10.80 -15.59
N ALA A 162 -6.70 -11.53 -14.83
CA ALA A 162 -6.52 -12.94 -14.51
C ALA A 162 -6.67 -13.83 -15.76
N GLY A 163 -5.76 -13.69 -16.72
CA GLY A 163 -5.60 -14.65 -17.82
C GLY A 163 -4.96 -15.95 -17.31
N ARG A 164 -4.67 -16.89 -18.21
CA ARG A 164 -4.03 -18.19 -17.88
C ARG A 164 -2.66 -18.08 -17.17
N ARG A 165 -2.10 -16.87 -17.07
CA ARG A 165 -0.80 -16.55 -16.43
C ARG A 165 -0.93 -15.76 -15.12
N GLY A 166 -2.14 -15.45 -14.66
CA GLY A 166 -2.39 -14.66 -13.44
C GLY A 166 -2.08 -13.17 -13.60
N HIS A 167 -2.36 -12.39 -12.54
CA HIS A 167 -1.95 -10.99 -12.45
C HIS A 167 -0.43 -10.89 -12.35
N ARG A 168 0.18 -9.95 -13.07
CA ARG A 168 1.56 -9.57 -12.81
C ARG A 168 1.56 -8.46 -11.76
N TRP A 169 2.36 -8.66 -10.72
CA TRP A 169 2.45 -7.71 -9.62
C TRP A 169 3.42 -6.58 -10.01
N HIS A 170 2.94 -5.35 -9.90
CA HIS A 170 3.76 -4.15 -10.11
C HIS A 170 4.33 -3.68 -8.77
N ARG A 171 5.61 -3.36 -8.73
CA ARG A 171 6.23 -2.72 -7.56
C ARG A 171 5.62 -1.34 -7.33
N LEU A 172 5.47 -0.95 -6.07
CA LEU A 172 4.91 0.35 -5.68
C LEU A 172 5.66 1.50 -6.33
N GLU A 173 6.99 1.48 -6.29
CA GLU A 173 7.84 2.52 -6.90
C GLU A 173 7.49 2.73 -8.38
N HIS A 174 7.35 1.64 -9.15
CA HIS A 174 7.01 1.73 -10.57
C HIS A 174 5.59 2.24 -10.78
N ALA A 175 4.64 1.85 -9.92
CA ALA A 175 3.27 2.34 -9.99
C ALA A 175 3.22 3.85 -9.68
N ALA A 176 3.88 4.30 -8.62
CA ALA A 176 3.95 5.71 -8.25
C ALA A 176 4.60 6.56 -9.35
N VAL A 177 5.74 6.11 -9.89
CA VAL A 177 6.44 6.79 -11.00
C VAL A 177 5.57 6.85 -12.25
N SER A 178 4.74 5.85 -12.52
CA SER A 178 3.83 5.87 -13.68
C SER A 178 2.80 7.01 -13.64
N PHE A 179 2.53 7.54 -12.44
CA PHE A 179 1.68 8.71 -12.21
C PHE A 179 2.47 9.98 -11.88
N GLY A 180 3.79 10.00 -12.13
CA GLY A 180 4.64 11.15 -11.92
C GLY A 180 4.98 11.44 -10.45
N ALA A 181 4.69 10.51 -9.53
CA ALA A 181 5.05 10.66 -8.12
C ALA A 181 6.46 10.09 -7.84
N ALA A 182 7.13 10.66 -6.84
CA ALA A 182 8.39 10.12 -6.34
C ALA A 182 8.16 8.78 -5.61
N PRO A 183 9.11 7.83 -5.68
CA PRO A 183 9.08 6.62 -4.86
C PRO A 183 9.27 6.96 -3.37
N GLY A 184 8.69 6.15 -2.49
CA GLY A 184 8.69 6.36 -1.05
C GLY A 184 10.04 6.10 -0.37
N GLY A 185 10.87 5.26 -0.99
CA GLY A 185 12.26 5.04 -0.57
C GLY A 185 12.42 4.06 0.58
N HIS A 186 11.53 3.07 0.72
CA HIS A 186 11.58 2.03 1.75
C HIS A 186 11.52 2.61 3.17
N ARG A 187 10.58 3.52 3.36
CA ARG A 187 10.20 4.12 4.63
C ARG A 187 8.68 4.16 4.66
N ALA A 188 8.09 3.75 5.77
CA ALA A 188 6.65 3.54 5.83
C ALA A 188 5.84 4.80 5.43
N LEU A 189 6.25 6.00 5.89
CA LEU A 189 5.57 7.23 5.50
C LEU A 189 5.68 7.52 3.99
N GLY A 190 6.87 7.36 3.43
CA GLY A 190 7.12 7.58 2.00
C GLY A 190 6.28 6.64 1.15
N ASP A 191 6.24 5.36 1.50
CA ASP A 191 5.52 4.34 0.75
C ASP A 191 4.00 4.43 0.95
N ALA A 192 3.51 4.83 2.13
CA ALA A 192 2.10 5.20 2.32
C ALA A 192 1.67 6.38 1.43
N LEU A 193 2.53 7.40 1.29
CA LEU A 193 2.30 8.53 0.38
C LEU A 193 2.36 8.11 -1.10
N SER A 194 3.29 7.22 -1.48
CA SER A 194 3.35 6.65 -2.83
C SER A 194 2.09 5.82 -3.13
N CYS A 195 1.61 5.02 -2.18
CA CYS A 195 0.36 4.25 -2.32
C CYS A 195 -0.82 5.20 -2.57
N ARG A 196 -0.91 6.29 -1.79
CA ARG A 196 -1.89 7.35 -2.00
C ARG A 196 -1.80 7.96 -3.39
N ALA A 197 -0.59 8.28 -3.87
CA ALA A 197 -0.38 8.83 -5.19
C ALA A 197 -0.84 7.88 -6.31
N VAL A 198 -0.64 6.57 -6.16
CA VAL A 198 -1.14 5.55 -7.11
C VAL A 198 -2.67 5.57 -7.17
N VAL A 199 -3.34 5.62 -6.02
CA VAL A 199 -4.81 5.67 -5.98
C VAL A 199 -5.34 6.96 -6.59
N LEU A 200 -4.74 8.12 -6.27
CA LEU A 200 -5.10 9.40 -6.89
C LEU A 200 -4.90 9.38 -8.40
N GLY A 201 -3.78 8.81 -8.87
CA GLY A 201 -3.49 8.67 -10.29
C GLY A 201 -4.52 7.82 -11.03
N MET A 202 -4.93 6.69 -10.45
CA MET A 202 -6.02 5.88 -11.02
C MET A 202 -7.36 6.63 -11.03
N ALA A 203 -7.68 7.38 -9.97
CA ALA A 203 -8.93 8.12 -9.86
C ALA A 203 -9.04 9.26 -10.89
N ALA A 204 -7.91 9.91 -11.20
CA ALA A 204 -7.79 10.99 -12.17
C ALA A 204 -7.71 10.52 -13.63
N ALA A 205 -7.64 9.21 -13.88
CA ALA A 205 -7.54 8.70 -15.24
C ALA A 205 -8.82 8.97 -16.05
N GLU A 206 -8.61 9.41 -17.29
CA GLU A 206 -9.65 9.64 -18.31
C GLU A 206 -9.52 8.57 -19.40
N ALA A 207 -10.60 8.35 -20.16
CA ALA A 207 -10.68 7.34 -21.23
C ALA A 207 -9.90 7.74 -22.49
#